data_AF-A0A378ATB6-F1
#
_entry.id   AF-A0A378ATB6-F1
#
_cell.length_a   1.000
_cell.length_b   1.000
_cell.length_c   1.000
_cell.angle_alpha   90.00
_cell.angle_beta   90.00
_cell.angle_gamma   90.00
#
_symmetry.space_group_name_H-M   'P 1'
#
loop_
_entity.id
_entity.type
_entity.pdbx_description
1 polymer ?
#
loop_
_entity_poly.entity_id
_entity_poly.type
_entity_poly.pdbx_seq_one_letter_code
_entity_poly.pdbx_strand_id
1 'polypeptide(L)'
;MPNFFIDRPIFAWVIAIIIMLAGGLSILKLPVAQYPTIAPPAISITAMYPGADAETVQNTVTQVIEQNMNGIDHLMYMSSNGDSTGTATITLTFESGTDPDIAQVQVQNKLALATPLLPQEVQQQGISVEKASSSFLMVVGVINTNGTMNQDDISDYVAANMKDPISRTSGVGDVQLFGSQYAMRIWMDPNKLNNFQLTPVDVISALKAQNAQVAAGQLGGTPPVKGQQLNASIIAQTRLTNTEEFGNILLKVNQDGSQVRLRDVAKIELGGESYDVVAKFNGQPASRSGY
;
A
#
# COMPACT_ATOMS: atom_id res chain seq x y z
N MET A 1 18.18 11.05 -61.59
CA MET A 1 16.92 10.76 -60.86
C MET A 1 15.75 11.64 -61.32
N PRO A 2 15.85 12.96 -61.47
CA PRO A 2 14.70 13.81 -61.85
C PRO A 2 14.08 13.41 -63.20
N ASN A 3 14.90 13.20 -64.24
CA ASN A 3 14.42 12.82 -65.58
C ASN A 3 13.67 11.48 -65.60
N PHE A 4 14.00 10.53 -64.72
CA PHE A 4 13.32 9.23 -64.62
C PHE A 4 11.88 9.35 -64.11
N PHE A 5 11.62 10.27 -63.16
CA PHE A 5 10.28 10.53 -62.66
C PHE A 5 9.45 11.43 -63.59
N ILE A 6 10.11 12.24 -64.44
CA ILE A 6 9.47 13.01 -65.51
C ILE A 6 8.91 12.07 -66.59
N ASP A 7 9.69 11.07 -66.99
CA ASP A 7 9.27 10.08 -68.00
C ASP A 7 8.29 9.03 -67.45
N ARG A 8 8.13 8.92 -66.12
CA ARG A 8 7.25 7.96 -65.43
C ARG A 8 6.40 8.61 -64.32
N PRO A 9 5.44 9.48 -64.67
CA PRO A 9 4.65 10.24 -63.69
C PRO A 9 3.79 9.35 -62.77
N ILE A 10 3.30 8.20 -63.26
CA ILE A 10 2.53 7.25 -62.45
C ILE A 10 3.40 6.67 -61.32
N PHE A 11 4.68 6.37 -61.60
CA PHE A 11 5.59 5.81 -60.60
C PHE A 11 5.90 6.82 -59.48
N ALA A 12 6.04 8.11 -59.82
CA ALA A 12 6.18 9.18 -58.83
C ALA A 12 4.95 9.27 -57.91
N TRP A 13 3.74 9.18 -58.47
CA TRP A 13 2.49 9.16 -57.69
C TRP A 13 2.38 7.94 -56.78
N VAL A 14 2.79 6.76 -57.25
CA VAL A 14 2.78 5.54 -56.43
C VAL A 14 3.68 5.69 -55.21
N ILE A 15 4.91 6.22 -55.37
CA ILE A 15 5.80 6.49 -54.23
C ILE A 15 5.19 7.53 -53.28
N ALA A 16 4.61 8.61 -53.81
CA ALA A 16 3.95 9.62 -52.99
C ALA A 16 2.77 9.03 -52.19
N ILE A 17 1.95 8.18 -52.81
CA ILE A 17 0.85 7.49 -52.15
C ILE A 17 1.36 6.53 -51.07
N ILE A 18 2.43 5.77 -51.34
CA ILE A 18 3.05 4.87 -50.34
C ILE A 18 3.57 5.67 -49.15
N ILE A 19 4.23 6.81 -49.38
CA ILE A 19 4.72 7.70 -48.30
C ILE A 19 3.56 8.29 -47.51
N MET A 20 2.50 8.77 -48.17
CA MET A 20 1.31 9.30 -47.50
C MET A 20 0.58 8.22 -46.70
N LEU A 21 0.49 7.00 -47.22
CA LEU A 21 -0.14 5.87 -46.54
C LEU A 21 0.70 5.42 -45.33
N ALA A 22 2.02 5.34 -45.48
CA ALA A 22 2.93 5.06 -44.36
C ALA A 22 2.88 6.16 -43.29
N GLY A 23 2.85 7.43 -43.68
CA GLY A 23 2.68 8.58 -42.79
C GLY A 23 1.33 8.55 -42.07
N GLY A 24 0.24 8.28 -42.79
CA GLY A 24 -1.11 8.15 -42.23
C GLY A 24 -1.21 7.02 -41.21
N LEU A 25 -0.66 5.83 -41.53
CA LEU A 25 -0.61 4.70 -40.58
C LEU A 25 0.27 5.01 -39.36
N SER A 26 1.34 5.79 -39.54
CA SER A 26 2.23 6.19 -38.44
C SER A 26 1.55 7.16 -37.49
N ILE A 27 0.80 8.14 -38.00
CA ILE A 27 0.04 9.10 -37.19
C ILE A 27 -0.98 8.37 -36.29
N LEU A 28 -1.59 7.28 -36.78
CA LEU A 28 -2.55 6.50 -35.99
C LEU A 28 -1.90 5.67 -34.87
N LYS A 29 -0.59 5.40 -34.94
CA LYS A 29 0.13 4.58 -33.94
C LYS A 29 1.09 5.37 -33.05
N LEU A 30 1.42 6.61 -33.41
CA LEU A 30 2.37 7.42 -32.66
C LEU A 30 1.79 7.84 -31.30
N PRO A 31 2.53 7.64 -30.20
CA PRO A 31 2.14 8.18 -28.90
C PRO A 31 2.05 9.71 -28.94
N VAL A 32 1.03 10.26 -28.28
CA VAL A 32 0.85 11.70 -28.13
C VAL A 32 1.22 12.09 -26.71
N ALA A 33 2.13 13.05 -26.56
CA ALA A 33 2.55 13.60 -25.28
C ALA A 33 2.74 15.11 -25.40
N GLN A 34 2.59 15.85 -24.28
CA GLN A 34 2.79 17.30 -24.27
C GLN A 34 4.27 17.68 -24.47
N TYR A 35 5.16 16.92 -23.85
CA TYR A 35 6.62 17.05 -23.94
C TYR A 35 7.26 15.66 -23.96
N PRO A 36 8.48 15.52 -24.52
CA PRO A 36 9.29 14.33 -24.27
C PRO A 36 9.65 14.22 -22.78
N THR A 37 9.93 13.02 -22.30
CA THR A 37 10.35 12.79 -20.91
C THR A 37 11.74 13.40 -20.67
N ILE A 38 11.77 14.57 -20.05
CA ILE A 38 12.99 15.30 -19.68
C ILE A 38 13.33 15.19 -18.19
N ALA A 39 12.38 14.76 -17.37
CA ALA A 39 12.57 14.62 -15.93
C ALA A 39 13.51 13.44 -15.65
N PRO A 40 14.53 13.62 -14.80
CA PRO A 40 15.38 12.51 -14.36
C PRO A 40 14.54 11.47 -13.60
N PRO A 41 14.77 10.16 -13.83
CA PRO A 41 14.04 9.12 -13.12
C PRO A 41 14.38 9.16 -11.62
N ALA A 42 13.39 8.87 -10.79
CA ALA A 42 13.54 8.82 -9.36
C ALA A 42 12.85 7.59 -8.78
N ILE A 43 13.42 7.04 -7.71
CA ILE A 43 12.85 5.93 -6.94
C ILE A 43 12.58 6.43 -5.53
N SER A 44 11.35 6.25 -5.04
CA SER A 44 10.95 6.59 -3.68
C SER A 44 10.86 5.32 -2.84
N ILE A 45 11.42 5.37 -1.64
CA ILE A 45 11.25 4.37 -0.59
C ILE A 45 10.41 5.01 0.50
N THR A 46 9.27 4.39 0.83
CA THR A 46 8.39 4.89 1.90
C THR A 46 8.25 3.83 2.99
N ALA A 47 8.47 4.24 4.23
CA ALA A 47 8.32 3.42 5.42
C ALA A 47 7.56 4.19 6.50
N MET A 48 6.81 3.47 7.34
CA MET A 48 6.02 4.07 8.41
C MET A 48 6.35 3.39 9.74
N TYR A 49 6.63 4.20 10.76
CA TYR A 49 6.84 3.80 12.14
C TYR A 49 5.75 4.44 13.02
N PRO A 50 4.60 3.76 13.20
CA PRO A 50 3.47 4.32 13.93
C PRO A 50 3.83 4.74 15.36
N GLY A 51 3.60 6.01 15.70
CA GLY A 51 3.82 6.57 17.03
C GLY A 51 5.26 7.00 17.35
N ALA A 52 6.19 6.88 16.39
CA ALA A 52 7.54 7.43 16.53
C ALA A 52 7.58 8.93 16.21
N ASP A 53 8.44 9.67 16.89
CA ASP A 53 8.76 11.06 16.56
C ASP A 53 9.80 11.13 15.42
N ALA A 54 9.96 12.31 14.81
CA ALA A 54 10.82 12.51 13.65
C ALA A 54 12.29 12.13 13.92
N GLU A 55 12.81 12.36 15.12
CA GLU A 55 14.20 12.02 15.46
C GLU A 55 14.38 10.51 15.57
N THR A 56 13.42 9.82 16.21
CA THR A 56 13.40 8.36 16.26
C THR A 56 13.33 7.75 14.86
N VAL A 57 12.43 8.22 14.00
CA VAL A 57 12.32 7.76 12.61
C VAL A 57 13.63 7.97 11.86
N GLN A 58 14.23 9.14 11.98
CA GLN A 58 15.46 9.46 11.28
C GLN A 58 16.62 8.54 11.71
N ASN A 59 16.79 8.31 13.01
CA ASN A 59 17.90 7.53 13.53
C ASN A 59 17.73 6.01 13.35
N THR A 60 16.49 5.51 13.41
CA THR A 60 16.22 4.06 13.40
C THR A 60 15.81 3.51 12.03
N VAL A 61 15.27 4.35 11.14
CA VAL A 61 14.79 3.95 9.82
C VAL A 61 15.57 4.65 8.72
N THR A 62 15.48 5.99 8.67
CA THR A 62 16.00 6.75 7.53
C THR A 62 17.50 6.54 7.34
N GLN A 63 18.31 6.78 8.38
CA GLN A 63 19.77 6.62 8.29
C GLN A 63 20.21 5.20 7.96
N VAL A 64 19.51 4.18 8.49
CA VAL A 64 19.84 2.78 8.24
C VAL A 64 19.63 2.43 6.76
N ILE A 65 18.54 2.92 6.16
CA ILE A 65 18.28 2.75 4.73
C ILE A 65 19.32 3.53 3.92
N GLU A 66 19.54 4.82 4.23
CA GLU A 66 20.49 5.70 3.52
C GLU A 66 21.91 5.14 3.48
N GLN A 67 22.43 4.63 4.60
CA GLN A 67 23.78 4.07 4.68
C GLN A 67 23.97 2.87 3.76
N ASN A 68 22.90 2.12 3.49
CA ASN A 68 22.90 0.98 2.58
C ASN A 68 22.69 1.40 1.11
N MET A 69 22.26 2.63 0.82
CA MET A 69 22.05 3.16 -0.55
C MET A 69 23.34 3.62 -1.22
N ASN A 70 24.41 2.84 -1.11
CA ASN A 70 25.69 3.10 -1.74
C ASN A 70 25.94 2.16 -2.94
N GLY A 71 26.77 2.60 -3.89
CA GLY A 71 27.13 1.79 -5.07
C GLY A 71 25.93 1.43 -5.95
N ILE A 72 25.01 2.39 -6.10
CA ILE A 72 23.89 2.34 -7.04
C ILE A 72 24.34 3.10 -8.30
N ASP A 73 24.13 2.50 -9.47
CA ASP A 73 24.59 3.09 -10.73
C ASP A 73 23.77 4.34 -11.08
N HIS A 74 24.42 5.34 -11.69
CA HIS A 74 23.79 6.57 -12.16
C HIS A 74 23.02 7.37 -11.10
N LEU A 75 23.32 7.17 -9.81
CA LEU A 75 22.73 7.96 -8.73
C LEU A 75 23.29 9.39 -8.76
N MET A 76 22.43 10.40 -8.95
CA MET A 76 22.85 11.81 -8.88
C MET A 76 22.85 12.30 -7.43
N TYR A 77 21.74 12.10 -6.74
CA TYR A 77 21.58 12.51 -5.35
C TYR A 77 20.48 11.70 -4.66
N MET A 78 20.53 11.73 -3.34
CA MET A 78 19.53 11.15 -2.47
C MET A 78 19.05 12.24 -1.51
N SER A 79 17.74 12.29 -1.29
CA SER A 79 17.12 13.17 -0.30
C SER A 79 16.16 12.36 0.55
N SER A 80 16.09 12.64 1.84
CA SER A 80 15.16 12.00 2.75
C SER A 80 14.38 13.01 3.57
N ASN A 81 13.21 12.58 4.03
CA ASN A 81 12.37 13.31 4.94
C ASN A 81 11.80 12.33 5.97
N GLY A 82 11.91 12.68 7.25
CA GLY A 82 11.24 12.00 8.34
C GLY A 82 10.35 13.01 9.05
N ASP A 83 9.07 12.71 9.16
CA ASP A 83 8.11 13.62 9.78
C ASP A 83 7.63 13.10 11.16
N SER A 84 6.93 13.97 11.88
CA SER A 84 6.37 13.64 13.20
C SER A 84 5.14 12.73 13.13
N THR A 85 4.71 12.32 11.94
CA THR A 85 3.64 11.32 11.77
C THR A 85 4.19 9.90 11.83
N GLY A 86 5.52 9.75 11.88
CA GLY A 86 6.18 8.46 11.83
C GLY A 86 6.56 8.03 10.41
N THR A 87 6.36 8.89 9.40
CA THR A 87 6.59 8.54 7.99
C THR A 87 8.02 8.92 7.59
N ALA A 88 8.73 7.99 6.95
CA ALA A 88 10.02 8.21 6.32
C ALA A 88 9.88 8.05 4.80
N THR A 89 10.32 9.05 4.06
CA THR A 89 10.37 9.04 2.60
C THR A 89 11.79 9.31 2.14
N ILE A 90 12.37 8.42 1.35
CA ILE A 90 13.71 8.55 0.78
C ILE A 90 13.60 8.51 -0.73
N THR A 91 13.99 9.60 -1.38
CA THR A 91 13.97 9.75 -2.83
C THR A 91 15.39 9.69 -3.38
N LEU A 92 15.65 8.70 -4.22
CA LEU A 92 16.89 8.57 -4.99
C LEU A 92 16.64 9.08 -6.41
N THR A 93 17.36 10.10 -6.83
CA THR A 93 17.25 10.68 -8.18
C THR A 93 18.46 10.28 -9.03
N PHE A 94 18.19 9.84 -10.25
CA PHE A 94 19.16 9.22 -11.15
C PHE A 94 19.40 10.08 -12.39
N GLU A 95 20.54 9.87 -13.06
CA GLU A 95 20.88 10.58 -14.30
C GLU A 95 19.85 10.32 -15.40
N SER A 96 19.61 11.33 -16.25
CA SER A 96 18.71 11.19 -17.40
C SER A 96 19.21 10.10 -18.36
N GLY A 97 18.30 9.19 -18.75
CA GLY A 97 18.64 8.02 -19.57
C GLY A 97 18.84 6.74 -18.78
N THR A 98 18.88 6.79 -17.45
CA THR A 98 18.86 5.59 -16.60
C THR A 98 17.55 4.84 -16.78
N ASP A 99 17.63 3.52 -16.87
CA ASP A 99 16.44 2.67 -16.91
C ASP A 99 15.78 2.62 -15.52
N PRO A 100 14.54 3.11 -15.37
CA PRO A 100 13.85 3.14 -14.08
C PRO A 100 13.57 1.74 -13.52
N ASP A 101 13.44 0.71 -14.36
CA ASP A 101 13.27 -0.67 -13.90
C ASP A 101 14.55 -1.19 -13.24
N ILE A 102 15.70 -0.92 -13.86
CA ILE A 102 17.00 -1.31 -13.30
C ILE A 102 17.31 -0.52 -12.03
N ALA A 103 17.05 0.79 -12.02
CA ALA A 103 17.20 1.62 -10.84
C ALA A 103 16.36 1.10 -9.67
N GLN A 104 15.09 0.75 -9.90
CA GLN A 104 14.21 0.18 -8.88
C GLN A 104 14.76 -1.14 -8.32
N VAL A 105 15.23 -2.05 -9.19
CA VAL A 105 15.84 -3.32 -8.78
C VAL A 105 17.11 -3.12 -7.95
N GLN A 106 17.98 -2.18 -8.35
CA GLN A 106 19.18 -1.86 -7.59
C GLN A 106 18.85 -1.33 -6.19
N VAL A 107 17.89 -0.38 -6.11
CA VAL A 107 17.40 0.15 -4.83
C VAL A 107 16.80 -0.96 -3.98
N GLN A 108 15.97 -1.83 -4.53
CA GLN A 108 15.35 -2.93 -3.80
C GLN A 108 16.39 -3.93 -3.27
N ASN A 109 17.41 -4.25 -4.06
CA ASN A 109 18.52 -5.11 -3.64
C ASN A 109 19.30 -4.51 -2.47
N LYS A 110 19.52 -3.19 -2.48
CA LYS A 110 20.18 -2.49 -1.36
C LYS A 110 19.28 -2.38 -0.14
N LEU A 111 17.99 -2.12 -0.35
CA LEU A 111 17.00 -2.04 0.73
C LEU A 111 16.88 -3.38 1.46
N ALA A 112 16.90 -4.50 0.73
CA ALA A 112 16.83 -5.84 1.33
C ALA A 112 17.97 -6.13 2.32
N LEU A 113 19.13 -5.48 2.18
CA LEU A 113 20.25 -5.57 3.14
C LEU A 113 19.99 -4.74 4.41
N ALA A 114 19.24 -3.64 4.28
CA ALA A 114 18.87 -2.77 5.39
C ALA A 114 17.66 -3.29 6.16
N THR A 115 16.70 -3.94 5.50
CA THR A 115 15.43 -4.38 6.10
C THR A 115 15.58 -5.14 7.43
N PRO A 116 16.52 -6.09 7.60
CA PRO A 116 16.68 -6.81 8.86
C PRO A 116 17.18 -5.95 10.03
N LEU A 117 17.76 -4.79 9.76
CA LEU A 117 18.27 -3.84 10.76
C LEU A 117 17.18 -2.86 11.23
N LEU A 118 16.03 -2.83 10.54
CA LEU A 118 14.92 -1.94 10.88
C LEU A 118 14.08 -2.51 12.03
N PRO A 119 13.39 -1.66 12.81
CA PRO A 119 12.42 -2.11 13.82
C PRO A 119 11.36 -3.05 13.24
N GLN A 120 10.91 -4.04 14.03
CA GLN A 120 9.95 -5.04 13.56
C GLN A 120 8.59 -4.42 13.20
N GLU A 121 8.21 -3.34 13.89
CA GLU A 121 6.98 -2.59 13.67
C GLU A 121 6.96 -1.99 12.25
N VAL A 122 8.09 -1.47 11.79
CA VAL A 122 8.26 -0.90 10.44
C VAL A 122 8.24 -2.00 9.39
N GLN A 123 8.93 -3.12 9.65
CA GLN A 123 8.93 -4.27 8.73
C GLN A 123 7.51 -4.85 8.55
N GLN A 124 6.71 -4.90 9.63
CA GLN A 124 5.33 -5.38 9.60
C GLN A 124 4.39 -4.46 8.82
N GLN A 125 4.63 -3.15 8.83
CA GLN A 125 3.86 -2.19 8.05
C GLN A 125 4.13 -2.33 6.55
N GLY A 126 5.28 -2.90 6.18
CA GLY A 126 5.74 -3.02 4.81
C GLY A 126 6.43 -1.73 4.35
N ILE A 127 7.45 -1.89 3.50
CA ILE A 127 8.21 -0.79 2.91
C ILE A 127 7.89 -0.79 1.43
N SER A 128 7.38 0.32 0.90
CA SER A 128 7.10 0.46 -0.53
C SER A 128 8.32 1.03 -1.26
N VAL A 129 8.55 0.52 -2.47
CA VAL A 129 9.60 1.01 -3.38
C VAL A 129 8.97 1.26 -4.74
N GLU A 130 8.82 2.53 -5.08
CA GLU A 130 8.03 2.96 -6.23
C GLU A 130 8.82 3.91 -7.11
N LYS A 131 8.46 3.97 -8.39
CA LYS A 131 9.02 4.96 -9.33
C LYS A 131 8.38 6.30 -9.01
N ALA A 132 9.16 7.20 -8.43
CA ALA A 132 8.67 8.48 -7.96
C ALA A 132 8.27 9.37 -9.14
N SER A 133 7.04 9.87 -9.10
CA SER A 133 6.60 11.03 -9.88
C SER A 133 6.29 12.15 -8.90
N SER A 134 6.83 13.35 -9.13
CA SER A 134 6.58 14.51 -8.26
C SER A 134 5.18 15.13 -8.45
N SER A 135 4.38 14.60 -9.38
CA SER A 135 3.05 15.14 -9.71
C SER A 135 2.03 14.03 -9.92
N PHE A 136 0.82 14.25 -9.41
CA PHE A 136 -0.35 13.45 -9.76
C PHE A 136 -0.76 13.71 -11.21
N LEU A 137 -1.02 12.64 -11.96
CA LEU A 137 -1.67 12.70 -13.27
C LEU A 137 -3.14 13.09 -13.11
N MET A 138 -3.84 12.47 -12.15
CA MET A 138 -5.25 12.74 -11.87
C MET A 138 -5.60 12.43 -10.41
N VAL A 139 -6.63 13.09 -9.90
CA VAL A 139 -7.28 12.74 -8.64
C VAL A 139 -8.70 12.27 -8.91
N VAL A 140 -8.98 11.01 -8.60
CA VAL A 140 -10.32 10.41 -8.67
C VAL A 140 -11.02 10.67 -7.34
N GLY A 141 -12.05 11.52 -7.35
CA GLY A 141 -12.88 11.80 -6.18
C GLY A 141 -14.14 10.93 -6.17
N VAL A 142 -14.44 10.32 -5.03
CA VAL A 142 -15.68 9.57 -4.80
C VAL A 142 -16.50 10.28 -3.73
N ILE A 143 -17.79 10.49 -4.03
CA ILE A 143 -18.77 11.12 -3.15
C ILE A 143 -20.03 10.26 -3.08
N ASN A 144 -20.78 10.38 -1.99
CA ASN A 144 -22.11 9.79 -1.87
C ASN A 144 -23.18 10.86 -2.11
N THR A 145 -24.06 10.64 -3.10
CA THR A 145 -25.14 11.58 -3.47
C THR A 145 -26.31 11.58 -2.49
N ASN A 146 -26.52 10.50 -1.75
CA ASN A 146 -27.67 10.28 -0.87
C ASN A 146 -27.34 10.56 0.62
N GLY A 147 -26.07 10.85 0.94
CA GLY A 147 -25.63 11.17 2.30
C GLY A 147 -25.69 10.00 3.28
N THR A 148 -25.79 8.76 2.79
CA THR A 148 -25.90 7.55 3.64
C THR A 148 -24.55 7.01 4.12
N MET A 149 -23.44 7.50 3.56
CA MET A 149 -22.09 7.09 3.88
C MET A 149 -21.32 8.29 4.41
N ASN A 150 -20.60 8.08 5.51
CA ASN A 150 -19.67 9.07 6.02
C ASN A 150 -18.35 9.03 5.21
N GLN A 151 -17.36 9.84 5.60
CA GLN A 151 -16.06 9.87 4.90
C GLN A 151 -15.31 8.53 5.01
N ASP A 152 -15.38 7.87 6.16
CA ASP A 152 -14.67 6.62 6.43
C ASP A 152 -15.27 5.49 5.58
N ASP A 153 -16.61 5.41 5.48
CA ASP A 153 -17.34 4.48 4.61
C ASP A 153 -16.92 4.62 3.15
N ILE A 154 -16.79 5.87 2.66
CA ILE A 154 -16.38 6.13 1.28
C ILE A 154 -14.90 5.77 1.09
N SER A 155 -14.05 6.08 2.07
CA SER A 155 -12.62 5.81 2.01
C SER A 155 -12.32 4.31 2.03
N ASP A 156 -13.02 3.57 2.88
CA ASP A 156 -12.96 2.12 2.91
C ASP A 156 -13.45 1.50 1.61
N TYR A 157 -14.57 1.99 1.06
CA TYR A 157 -15.05 1.51 -0.24
C TYR A 157 -14.01 1.69 -1.35
N VAL A 158 -13.36 2.86 -1.41
CA VAL A 158 -12.29 3.14 -2.37
C VAL A 158 -11.09 2.23 -2.13
N ALA A 159 -10.65 2.08 -0.88
CA ALA A 159 -9.52 1.23 -0.53
C ALA A 159 -9.76 -0.26 -0.90
N ALA A 160 -10.92 -0.80 -0.51
CA ALA A 160 -11.25 -2.21 -0.66
C ALA A 160 -11.61 -2.62 -2.09
N ASN A 161 -12.26 -1.72 -2.86
CA ASN A 161 -12.83 -2.09 -4.17
C ASN A 161 -12.18 -1.39 -5.36
N MET A 162 -11.60 -0.19 -5.17
CA MET A 162 -11.13 0.65 -6.29
C MET A 162 -9.61 0.81 -6.36
N LYS A 163 -8.93 0.94 -5.21
CA LYS A 163 -7.48 1.18 -5.14
C LYS A 163 -6.72 0.09 -5.90
N ASP A 164 -7.00 -1.16 -5.57
CA ASP A 164 -6.33 -2.33 -6.12
C ASP A 164 -6.41 -2.46 -7.66
N PRO A 165 -7.60 -2.37 -8.30
CA PRO A 165 -7.70 -2.34 -9.76
C PRO A 165 -6.97 -1.13 -10.39
N ILE A 166 -7.03 0.04 -9.77
CA ILE A 166 -6.36 1.25 -10.28
C ILE A 166 -4.85 1.08 -10.21
N SER A 167 -4.31 0.64 -9.08
CA SER A 167 -2.87 0.40 -8.87
C SER A 167 -2.28 -0.63 -9.84
N ARG A 168 -3.08 -1.55 -10.38
CA ARG A 168 -2.64 -2.55 -11.36
C ARG A 168 -2.80 -2.11 -12.82
N THR A 169 -3.35 -0.92 -13.07
CA THR A 169 -3.54 -0.41 -14.43
C THR A 169 -2.20 0.01 -15.03
N SER A 170 -1.90 -0.45 -16.25
CA SER A 170 -0.64 -0.12 -16.93
C SER A 170 -0.45 1.39 -17.04
N GLY A 171 0.70 1.89 -16.59
CA GLY A 171 1.04 3.32 -16.59
C GLY A 171 0.75 4.02 -15.25
N VAL A 172 0.10 3.37 -14.30
CA VAL A 172 -0.03 3.85 -12.92
C VAL A 172 1.23 3.48 -12.14
N GLY A 173 1.90 4.47 -11.54
CA GLY A 173 3.14 4.30 -10.78
C GLY A 173 2.90 4.11 -9.27
N ASP A 174 2.19 5.07 -8.68
CA ASP A 174 1.78 5.09 -7.27
C ASP A 174 0.30 5.49 -7.19
N VAL A 175 -0.39 5.07 -6.13
CA VAL A 175 -1.78 5.45 -5.85
C VAL A 175 -1.89 5.87 -4.39
N GLN A 176 -1.97 7.17 -4.16
CA GLN A 176 -2.20 7.74 -2.85
C GLN A 176 -3.70 7.84 -2.53
N LEU A 177 -4.12 7.11 -1.50
CA LEU A 177 -5.47 7.24 -0.93
C LEU A 177 -5.53 8.42 0.04
N PHE A 178 -6.48 9.34 -0.20
CA PHE A 178 -6.80 10.43 0.72
C PHE A 178 -7.94 10.02 1.66
N GLY A 179 -7.56 9.23 2.66
CA GLY A 179 -8.44 8.60 3.64
C GLY A 179 -7.77 7.32 4.17
N SER A 180 -8.51 6.47 4.85
CA SER A 180 -8.01 5.17 5.29
C SER A 180 -9.05 4.08 5.07
N GLN A 181 -8.57 2.84 4.97
CA GLN A 181 -9.44 1.66 5.01
C GLN A 181 -9.95 1.42 6.43
N TYR A 182 -10.96 0.59 6.58
CA TYR A 182 -11.44 0.20 7.89
C TYR A 182 -10.43 -0.68 8.63
N ALA A 183 -10.30 -0.40 9.92
CA ALA A 183 -9.60 -1.21 10.91
C ALA A 183 -10.52 -1.46 12.11
N MET A 184 -10.32 -2.61 12.77
CA MET A 184 -10.98 -2.87 14.05
C MET A 184 -10.33 -2.00 15.13
N ARG A 185 -11.03 -0.95 15.58
CA ARG A 185 -10.54 -0.01 16.59
C ARG A 185 -10.93 -0.48 17.98
N ILE A 186 -9.93 -0.60 18.85
CA ILE A 186 -10.09 -1.02 20.25
C ILE A 186 -9.64 0.15 21.12
N TRP A 187 -10.60 0.99 21.53
CA TRP A 187 -10.36 2.16 22.36
C TRP A 187 -10.36 1.75 23.84
N MET A 188 -9.18 1.47 24.36
CA MET A 188 -8.98 1.06 25.75
C MET A 188 -9.32 2.17 26.74
N ASP A 189 -10.07 1.82 27.79
CA ASP A 189 -10.39 2.73 28.91
C ASP A 189 -9.42 2.46 30.08
N PRO A 190 -8.52 3.42 30.42
CA PRO A 190 -7.51 3.21 31.44
C PRO A 190 -8.11 2.99 32.83
N ASN A 191 -9.26 3.58 33.14
CA ASN A 191 -9.91 3.42 34.43
C ASN A 191 -10.48 2.01 34.58
N LYS A 192 -11.11 1.50 33.52
CA LYS A 192 -11.66 0.14 33.51
C LYS A 192 -10.54 -0.91 33.52
N LEU A 193 -9.47 -0.71 32.76
CA LEU A 193 -8.29 -1.57 32.82
C LEU A 193 -7.71 -1.65 34.23
N ASN A 194 -7.55 -0.51 34.90
CA ASN A 194 -7.03 -0.46 36.27
C ASN A 194 -7.95 -1.19 37.27
N ASN A 195 -9.27 -1.04 37.15
CA ASN A 195 -10.23 -1.73 38.03
C ASN A 195 -10.11 -3.26 37.98
N PHE A 196 -9.75 -3.82 36.81
CA PHE A 196 -9.53 -5.26 36.63
C PHE A 196 -8.07 -5.69 36.78
N GLN A 197 -7.17 -4.76 37.12
CA GLN A 197 -5.72 -4.95 37.21
C GLN A 197 -5.16 -5.51 35.89
N LEU A 198 -5.59 -4.92 34.78
CA LEU A 198 -5.15 -5.27 33.43
C LEU A 198 -4.32 -4.13 32.85
N THR A 199 -3.41 -4.50 31.96
CA THR A 199 -2.55 -3.57 31.22
C THR A 199 -2.84 -3.67 29.71
N PRO A 200 -2.43 -2.67 28.91
CA PRO A 200 -2.49 -2.78 27.45
C PRO A 200 -1.77 -4.02 26.90
N VAL A 201 -0.70 -4.48 27.56
CA VAL A 201 0.05 -5.68 27.18
C VAL A 201 -0.82 -6.94 27.28
N ASP A 202 -1.66 -7.03 28.30
CA ASP A 202 -2.58 -8.16 28.48
C ASP A 202 -3.63 -8.18 27.37
N VAL A 203 -4.17 -7.02 27.00
CA VAL A 203 -5.13 -6.88 25.89
C VAL A 203 -4.51 -7.29 24.56
N ILE A 204 -3.31 -6.80 24.25
CA ILE A 204 -2.58 -7.15 23.01
C ILE A 204 -2.29 -8.65 22.97
N SER A 205 -1.88 -9.23 24.10
CA SER A 205 -1.59 -10.67 24.20
C SER A 205 -2.84 -11.51 23.99
N ALA A 206 -3.96 -11.13 24.60
CA ALA A 206 -5.25 -11.81 24.42
C ALA A 206 -5.75 -11.72 22.98
N LEU A 207 -5.61 -10.56 22.33
CA LEU A 207 -5.92 -10.37 20.91
C LEU A 207 -5.08 -11.29 20.03
N LYS A 208 -3.76 -11.34 20.23
CA LYS A 208 -2.88 -12.23 19.45
C LYS A 208 -3.21 -13.71 19.66
N ALA A 209 -3.64 -14.11 20.86
CA ALA A 209 -3.97 -15.49 21.18
C ALA A 209 -5.35 -15.94 20.66
N GLN A 210 -6.36 -15.05 20.68
CA GLN A 210 -7.74 -15.40 20.35
C GLN A 210 -8.17 -14.99 18.93
N ASN A 211 -7.52 -13.98 18.34
CA ASN A 211 -7.70 -13.62 16.93
C ASN A 211 -6.57 -14.22 16.07
N ALA A 212 -6.44 -15.54 16.11
CA ALA A 212 -5.41 -16.28 15.39
C ALA A 212 -6.03 -17.24 14.37
N GLN A 213 -5.37 -17.38 13.22
CA GLN A 213 -5.68 -18.43 12.26
C GLN A 213 -4.74 -19.60 12.53
N VAL A 214 -5.26 -20.71 13.06
CA VAL A 214 -4.44 -21.88 13.41
C VAL A 214 -4.54 -22.94 12.33
N ALA A 215 -3.40 -23.44 11.87
CA ALA A 215 -3.33 -24.59 10.97
C ALA A 215 -3.62 -25.87 11.76
N ALA A 216 -4.87 -26.34 11.72
CA ALA A 216 -5.32 -27.50 12.50
C ALA A 216 -5.15 -28.85 11.76
N GLY A 217 -4.60 -28.84 10.54
CA GLY A 217 -4.39 -30.03 9.75
C GLY A 217 -5.67 -30.58 9.13
N GLN A 218 -5.73 -31.90 8.96
CA GLN A 218 -6.83 -32.58 8.28
C GLN A 218 -7.04 -34.00 8.85
N LEU A 219 -8.29 -34.41 8.94
CA LEU A 219 -8.68 -35.80 9.22
C LEU A 219 -8.31 -36.66 8.02
N GLY A 220 -7.66 -37.80 8.25
CA GLY A 220 -7.16 -38.65 7.17
C GLY A 220 -6.03 -38.01 6.35
N GLY A 221 -5.26 -37.11 6.97
CA GLY A 221 -4.04 -36.56 6.39
C GLY A 221 -2.95 -37.60 6.19
N THR A 222 -2.01 -37.31 5.29
CA THR A 222 -0.91 -38.23 4.98
C THR A 222 0.17 -38.25 6.06
N PRO A 223 0.72 -39.44 6.39
CA PRO A 223 0.35 -40.77 5.88
C PRO A 223 -0.88 -41.37 6.60
N PRO A 224 -1.95 -41.78 5.89
CA PRO A 224 -3.13 -42.34 6.55
C PRO A 224 -2.97 -43.84 6.83
N VAL A 225 -3.82 -44.37 7.71
CA VAL A 225 -3.97 -45.83 7.90
C VAL A 225 -4.58 -46.48 6.65
N LYS A 226 -4.23 -47.75 6.40
CA LYS A 226 -4.73 -48.51 5.24
C LYS A 226 -6.25 -48.66 5.32
N GLY A 227 -6.96 -48.26 4.27
CA GLY A 227 -8.43 -48.30 4.21
C GLY A 227 -9.14 -47.02 4.66
N GLN A 228 -8.42 -45.95 5.00
CA GLN A 228 -9.00 -44.64 5.30
C GLN A 228 -9.72 -44.07 4.05
N GLN A 229 -11.03 -43.85 4.14
CA GLN A 229 -11.86 -43.27 3.06
C GLN A 229 -12.21 -41.79 3.29
N LEU A 230 -12.15 -41.30 4.53
CA LEU A 230 -12.47 -39.91 4.87
C LEU A 230 -11.20 -39.06 4.84
N ASN A 231 -11.22 -37.98 4.05
CA ASN A 231 -10.26 -36.88 4.12
C ASN A 231 -11.03 -35.56 4.24
N ALA A 232 -10.76 -34.80 5.30
CA ALA A 232 -11.44 -33.53 5.56
C ALA A 232 -10.51 -32.54 6.29
N SER A 233 -10.49 -31.30 5.85
CA SER A 233 -9.72 -30.24 6.52
C SER A 233 -10.34 -29.92 7.89
N ILE A 234 -9.50 -29.75 8.92
CA ILE A 234 -9.94 -29.33 10.24
C ILE A 234 -9.93 -27.80 10.26
N ILE A 235 -11.08 -27.20 10.57
CA ILE A 235 -11.20 -25.76 10.80
C ILE A 235 -11.26 -25.57 12.31
N ALA A 236 -10.22 -24.95 12.88
CA ALA A 236 -10.16 -24.59 14.30
C ALA A 236 -10.50 -23.11 14.48
N GLN A 237 -9.62 -22.34 15.13
CA GLN A 237 -9.80 -20.90 15.27
C GLN A 237 -9.57 -20.19 13.93
N THR A 238 -10.54 -19.35 13.59
CA THR A 238 -10.47 -18.40 12.47
C THR A 238 -10.30 -16.99 13.01
N ARG A 239 -9.81 -16.07 12.16
CA ARG A 239 -9.81 -14.65 12.50
C ARG A 239 -11.23 -14.16 12.80
N LEU A 240 -11.33 -13.27 13.78
CA LEU A 240 -12.56 -12.61 14.18
C LEU A 240 -12.98 -11.60 13.12
N THR A 241 -14.28 -11.46 12.88
CA THR A 241 -14.84 -10.72 11.73
C THR A 241 -15.69 -9.52 12.13
N ASN A 242 -16.26 -9.52 13.34
CA ASN A 242 -17.20 -8.48 13.77
C ASN A 242 -16.86 -7.96 15.18
N THR A 243 -17.39 -6.78 15.50
CA THR A 243 -17.12 -6.09 16.77
C THR A 243 -17.59 -6.88 17.99
N GLU A 244 -18.65 -7.69 17.86
CA GLU A 244 -19.18 -8.52 18.94
C GLU A 244 -18.22 -9.67 19.29
N GLU A 245 -17.65 -10.33 18.29
CA GLU A 245 -16.62 -11.37 18.44
C GLU A 245 -15.38 -10.81 19.15
N PHE A 246 -14.89 -9.64 18.73
CA PHE A 246 -13.81 -8.95 19.44
C PHE A 246 -14.21 -8.61 20.88
N GLY A 247 -15.44 -8.15 21.10
CA GLY A 247 -15.98 -7.85 22.42
C GLY A 247 -16.06 -9.06 23.36
N ASN A 248 -16.10 -10.27 22.80
CA ASN A 248 -16.19 -11.52 23.54
C ASN A 248 -14.83 -12.13 23.89
N ILE A 249 -13.71 -11.51 23.47
CA ILE A 249 -12.36 -11.93 23.84
C ILE A 249 -12.24 -11.95 25.36
N LEU A 250 -11.82 -13.10 25.90
CA LEU A 250 -11.63 -13.30 27.33
C LEU A 250 -10.27 -12.73 27.76
N LEU A 251 -10.27 -11.79 28.69
CA LEU A 251 -9.03 -11.21 29.22
C LEU A 251 -8.59 -11.89 30.51
N LYS A 252 -9.53 -12.10 31.43
CA LYS A 252 -9.26 -12.64 32.76
C LYS A 252 -10.48 -13.34 33.33
N VAL A 253 -10.26 -14.30 34.22
CA VAL A 253 -11.29 -14.88 35.08
C VAL A 253 -10.97 -14.49 36.52
N ASN A 254 -11.92 -13.88 37.21
CA ASN A 254 -11.80 -13.47 38.60
C ASN A 254 -11.96 -14.67 39.55
N GLN A 255 -11.58 -14.48 40.81
CA GLN A 255 -11.63 -15.54 41.83
C GLN A 255 -13.06 -16.02 42.14
N ASP A 256 -14.06 -15.17 41.89
CA ASP A 256 -15.48 -15.48 42.03
C ASP A 256 -16.07 -16.21 40.80
N GLY A 257 -15.25 -16.49 39.79
CA GLY A 257 -15.67 -17.13 38.53
C GLY A 257 -16.23 -16.17 37.49
N SER A 258 -16.30 -14.87 37.78
CA SER A 258 -16.72 -13.87 36.79
C SER A 258 -15.64 -13.69 35.70
N GLN A 259 -16.08 -13.47 34.47
CA GLN A 259 -15.19 -13.30 33.31
C GLN A 259 -15.10 -11.83 32.94
N VAL A 260 -13.88 -11.34 32.74
CA VAL A 260 -13.61 -10.01 32.18
C VAL A 260 -13.37 -10.16 30.68
N ARG A 261 -14.19 -9.50 29.88
CA ARG A 261 -14.10 -9.51 28.41
C ARG A 261 -13.58 -8.19 27.88
N LEU A 262 -13.16 -8.17 26.62
CA LEU A 262 -12.63 -6.95 26.00
C LEU A 262 -13.64 -5.79 26.02
N ARG A 263 -14.93 -6.08 25.79
CA ARG A 263 -16.00 -5.07 25.88
C ARG A 263 -16.13 -4.40 27.26
N ASP A 264 -15.64 -5.05 28.32
CA ASP A 264 -15.70 -4.53 29.67
C ASP A 264 -14.60 -3.50 29.94
N VAL A 265 -13.57 -3.43 29.09
CA VAL A 265 -12.41 -2.53 29.26
C VAL A 265 -12.09 -1.66 28.05
N ALA A 266 -12.78 -1.83 26.93
CA ALA A 266 -12.59 -1.04 25.71
C ALA A 266 -13.88 -0.85 24.92
N LYS A 267 -13.98 0.27 24.19
CA LYS A 267 -14.98 0.46 23.14
C LYS A 267 -14.44 -0.16 21.84
N ILE A 268 -15.27 -0.96 21.17
CA ILE A 268 -14.88 -1.68 19.96
C ILE A 268 -15.79 -1.24 18.83
N GLU A 269 -15.20 -0.75 17.74
CA GLU A 269 -15.92 -0.29 16.57
C GLU A 269 -15.09 -0.49 15.30
N LEU A 270 -15.79 -0.52 14.16
CA LEU A 270 -15.14 -0.41 12.86
C LEU A 270 -14.92 1.09 12.59
N GLY A 271 -13.68 1.48 12.32
CA GLY A 271 -13.32 2.88 12.06
C GLY A 271 -12.07 2.97 11.20
N GLY A 272 -11.71 4.16 10.73
CA GLY A 272 -10.53 4.35 9.89
C GLY A 272 -9.24 3.84 10.56
N GLU A 273 -8.35 3.25 9.77
CA GLU A 273 -7.00 2.85 10.21
C GLU A 273 -6.19 4.08 10.68
N SER A 274 -6.28 5.17 9.92
CA SER A 274 -5.74 6.50 10.25
C SER A 274 -6.83 7.56 10.10
N TYR A 275 -6.76 8.59 10.95
CA TYR A 275 -7.67 9.74 10.96
C TYR A 275 -6.97 11.03 10.52
N ASP A 276 -5.74 10.95 10.00
CA ASP A 276 -4.90 12.11 9.71
C ASP A 276 -5.31 12.86 8.44
N VAL A 277 -5.88 12.14 7.45
CA VAL A 277 -6.26 12.68 6.15
C VAL A 277 -7.77 12.70 6.00
N VAL A 278 -8.33 13.92 5.96
CA VAL A 278 -9.76 14.16 5.73
C VAL A 278 -9.93 14.92 4.42
N ALA A 279 -10.53 14.26 3.42
CA ALA A 279 -10.88 14.88 2.15
C ALA A 279 -12.34 15.35 2.11
N LYS A 280 -12.57 16.50 1.45
CA LYS A 280 -13.91 17.01 1.16
C LYS A 280 -14.01 17.43 -0.30
N PHE A 281 -15.15 17.27 -0.93
CA PHE A 281 -15.41 17.77 -2.29
C PHE A 281 -16.61 18.70 -2.28
N ASN A 282 -16.43 19.97 -2.68
CA ASN A 282 -17.46 21.01 -2.59
C ASN A 282 -18.16 21.08 -1.22
N GLY A 283 -17.40 20.89 -0.14
CA GLY A 283 -17.90 20.89 1.24
C GLY A 283 -18.54 19.58 1.72
N GLN A 284 -18.78 18.61 0.84
CA GLN A 284 -19.33 17.30 1.17
C GLN A 284 -18.22 16.30 1.56
N PRO A 285 -18.48 15.34 2.46
CA PRO A 285 -17.57 14.24 2.73
C PRO A 285 -17.22 13.49 1.44
N ALA A 286 -15.93 13.30 1.20
CA ALA A 286 -15.42 12.63 0.02
C ALA A 286 -14.19 11.80 0.37
N SER A 287 -13.93 10.75 -0.39
CA SER A 287 -12.59 10.17 -0.46
C SER A 287 -11.99 10.46 -1.83
N ARG A 288 -10.68 10.55 -1.91
CA ARG A 288 -9.98 10.80 -3.17
C ARG A 288 -8.84 9.80 -3.33
N SER A 289 -8.50 9.47 -4.56
CA SER A 289 -7.33 8.68 -4.89
C SER A 289 -6.53 9.41 -5.97
N GLY A 290 -5.28 9.75 -5.68
CA GLY A 290 -4.37 10.41 -6.63
C GLY A 290 -3.36 9.42 -7.19
N TYR A 291 -3.14 9.45 -8.50
CA TYR A 291 -2.08 8.70 -9.17
C TYR A 291 -1.48 9.50 -10.31
#